data_AF-M1EMK6-F1
#
_entry.id   AF-M1EMK6-F1
#
_cell.length_a   1.000
_cell.length_b   1.000
_cell.length_c   1.000
_cell.angle_alpha   90.00
_cell.angle_beta   90.00
_cell.angle_gamma   90.00
#
_symmetry.space_group_name_H-M   'P 1'
#
loop_
_entity.id
_entity.type
_entity.pdbx_description
1 polymer ?
#
loop_
_entity_poly.entity_id
_entity_poly.type
_entity_poly.pdbx_seq_one_letter_code
_entity_poly.pdbx_strand_id
1 'polypeptide(L)'
;LPHFKPERFTLYSSKNLRQAWNKLSYVNYAEDLASKLLQCSPKNRLSAQAALSHEYFSDLPPRLWELTDMSSIFTVPNVRLQPEAGESMRAFGKNNSYGKSLSNSK
;
A
#
# COMPACT_ATOMS: atom_id res chain seq x y z
N LEU A 1 -7.28 -25.16 28.40
CA LEU A 1 -6.16 -24.26 28.77
C LEU A 1 -6.33 -23.85 30.24
N PRO A 2 -5.50 -24.34 31.18
CA PRO A 2 -5.70 -24.17 32.63
C PRO A 2 -5.64 -22.71 33.13
N HIS A 3 -5.21 -21.75 32.30
CA HIS A 3 -5.18 -20.32 32.64
C HIS A 3 -6.03 -19.44 31.70
N PHE A 4 -6.83 -20.02 30.81
CA PHE A 4 -7.71 -19.25 29.93
C PHE A 4 -8.89 -18.71 30.73
N LYS A 5 -8.94 -17.38 30.92
CA LYS A 5 -10.05 -16.67 31.58
C LYS A 5 -10.79 -15.82 30.55
N PRO A 6 -11.92 -16.30 29.99
CA PRO A 6 -12.70 -15.59 28.97
C PRO A 6 -13.08 -14.17 29.39
N GLU A 7 -13.39 -13.99 30.69
CA GLU A 7 -13.78 -12.72 31.31
C GLU A 7 -12.71 -11.62 31.24
N ARG A 8 -11.45 -11.95 30.91
CA ARG A 8 -10.37 -10.97 30.75
C ARG A 8 -10.28 -10.39 29.35
N PHE A 9 -11.03 -10.90 28.39
CA PHE A 9 -11.05 -10.36 27.04
C PHE A 9 -12.17 -9.33 26.94
N THR A 10 -11.79 -8.06 26.78
CA THR A 10 -12.73 -6.98 26.50
C THR A 10 -13.50 -7.30 25.22
N LEU A 11 -14.83 -7.26 25.28
CA LEU A 11 -15.63 -7.38 24.07
C LEU A 11 -15.48 -6.10 23.25
N TYR A 12 -14.79 -6.20 22.11
CA TYR A 12 -14.66 -5.08 21.19
C TYR A 12 -15.84 -5.08 20.21
N SER A 13 -16.54 -3.96 20.13
CA SER A 13 -17.51 -3.75 19.05
C SER A 13 -16.80 -3.64 17.70
N SER A 14 -17.50 -4.02 16.63
CA SER A 14 -17.03 -3.76 15.27
C SER A 14 -16.82 -2.26 15.06
N LYS A 15 -15.68 -1.88 14.48
CA LYS A 15 -15.30 -0.50 14.19
C LYS A 15 -14.93 -0.37 12.73
N ASN A 16 -15.16 0.81 12.16
CA ASN A 16 -14.71 1.12 10.81
C ASN A 16 -13.19 1.27 10.83
N LEU A 17 -12.49 0.81 9.78
CA LEU A 17 -11.03 0.84 9.74
C LEU A 17 -10.49 2.27 9.79
N ARG A 18 -11.21 3.24 9.20
CA ARG A 18 -10.84 4.67 9.28
C ARG A 18 -10.76 5.20 10.72
N GLN A 19 -11.46 4.57 11.67
CA GLN A 19 -11.40 4.96 13.08
C GLN A 19 -10.10 4.50 13.77
N ALA A 20 -9.50 3.41 13.27
CA ALA A 20 -8.20 2.93 13.72
C ALA A 20 -7.04 3.63 12.97
N TRP A 21 -7.24 3.91 11.67
CA TRP A 21 -6.26 4.60 10.83
C TRP A 21 -6.95 5.68 9.99
N ASN A 22 -6.92 6.92 10.49
CA ASN A 22 -7.63 8.05 9.87
C ASN A 22 -7.20 8.34 8.42
N LYS A 23 -5.99 7.98 8.01
CA LYS A 23 -5.53 8.23 6.63
C LYS A 23 -6.35 7.50 5.57
N LEU A 24 -7.07 6.43 5.94
CA LEU A 24 -7.97 5.73 5.01
C LEU A 24 -9.14 6.61 4.54
N SER A 25 -9.48 7.69 5.25
CA SER A 25 -10.53 8.61 4.80
C SER A 25 -10.03 9.66 3.81
N TYR A 26 -8.72 9.77 3.58
CA TYR A 26 -8.15 10.76 2.65
C TYR A 26 -8.02 10.25 1.22
N VAL A 27 -8.13 8.94 1.00
CA VAL A 27 -7.96 8.31 -0.30
C VAL A 27 -9.24 7.56 -0.64
N ASN A 28 -9.79 7.83 -1.82
CA ASN A 28 -11.01 7.18 -2.28
C ASN A 28 -10.85 5.66 -2.31
N TYR A 29 -11.89 4.93 -1.92
CA TYR A 29 -11.94 3.47 -1.92
C TYR A 29 -10.89 2.75 -1.03
N ALA A 30 -10.03 3.49 -0.31
CA ALA A 30 -8.94 2.91 0.48
C ALA A 30 -9.44 2.07 1.65
N GLU A 31 -10.43 2.58 2.39
CA GLU A 31 -11.05 1.83 3.49
C GLU A 31 -11.71 0.55 2.99
N ASP A 32 -12.43 0.62 1.87
CA ASP A 32 -13.14 -0.53 1.31
C ASP A 32 -12.16 -1.62 0.84
N LEU A 33 -11.11 -1.25 0.08
CA LEU A 33 -10.06 -2.18 -0.31
C LEU A 33 -9.35 -2.79 0.92
N ALA A 34 -8.98 -1.97 1.90
CA ALA A 34 -8.32 -2.43 3.12
C ALA A 34 -9.22 -3.41 3.90
N SER A 35 -10.52 -3.15 3.98
CA SER A 35 -11.47 -4.04 4.66
C SER A 35 -11.53 -5.42 4.00
N LYS A 36 -11.52 -5.49 2.66
CA LYS A 36 -11.55 -6.76 1.91
C LYS A 36 -10.23 -7.54 2.00
N LEU A 37 -9.10 -6.86 2.25
CA LEU A 37 -7.79 -7.48 2.45
C LEU A 37 -7.58 -7.95 3.90
N LEU A 38 -7.99 -7.15 4.89
CA LEU A 38 -7.78 -7.38 6.32
C LEU A 38 -8.87 -8.27 6.93
N GLN A 39 -9.05 -9.45 6.36
CA GLN A 39 -10.02 -10.44 6.82
C GLN A 39 -9.39 -11.42 7.82
N CYS A 40 -10.08 -11.69 8.94
CA CYS A 40 -9.64 -12.66 9.94
C CYS A 40 -9.59 -14.08 9.38
N SER A 41 -10.59 -14.45 8.55
CA SER A 41 -10.58 -15.70 7.81
C SER A 41 -9.83 -15.50 6.49
N PRO A 42 -8.72 -16.22 6.24
CA PRO A 42 -7.97 -16.08 4.99
C PRO A 42 -8.78 -16.38 3.73
N LYS A 43 -9.80 -17.25 3.84
CA LYS A 43 -10.68 -17.63 2.72
C LYS A 43 -11.56 -16.48 2.23
N ASN A 44 -11.81 -15.49 3.09
CA ASN A 44 -12.62 -14.32 2.76
C ASN A 44 -11.77 -13.16 2.21
N ARG A 45 -10.43 -13.29 2.24
CA ARG A 45 -9.51 -12.26 1.78
C ARG A 45 -9.61 -12.10 0.27
N LEU A 46 -9.66 -10.84 -0.19
CA LEU A 46 -9.61 -10.52 -1.61
C LEU A 46 -8.33 -11.08 -2.25
N SER A 47 -8.47 -11.75 -3.39
CA SER A 47 -7.33 -12.26 -4.15
C SER A 47 -6.52 -11.11 -4.75
N ALA A 48 -5.25 -11.37 -5.09
CA ALA A 48 -4.39 -10.37 -5.72
C ALA A 48 -4.99 -9.86 -7.05
N GLN A 49 -5.49 -10.76 -7.88
CA GLN A 49 -6.11 -10.40 -9.16
C GLN A 49 -7.35 -9.51 -8.96
N ALA A 50 -8.22 -9.86 -8.01
CA ALA A 50 -9.42 -9.07 -7.72
C ALA A 50 -9.08 -7.72 -7.07
N ALA A 51 -8.01 -7.65 -6.27
CA ALA A 51 -7.53 -6.41 -5.69
C ALA A 51 -6.99 -5.44 -6.76
N LEU A 52 -6.27 -5.94 -7.76
CA LEU A 52 -5.80 -5.12 -8.88
C LEU A 52 -6.95 -4.53 -9.70
N SER A 53 -8.07 -5.24 -9.83
CA SER A 53 -9.28 -4.74 -10.50
C SER A 53 -10.16 -3.83 -9.64
N HIS A 54 -9.75 -3.49 -8.42
CA HIS A 54 -10.54 -2.65 -7.50
C HIS A 54 -10.56 -1.18 -7.95
N GLU A 55 -11.65 -0.46 -7.68
CA GLU A 55 -11.79 0.99 -7.97
C GLU A 55 -10.73 1.87 -7.30
N TYR A 56 -10.02 1.35 -6.29
CA TYR A 56 -8.89 2.04 -5.68
C TYR A 56 -7.77 2.32 -6.69
N PHE A 57 -7.64 1.47 -7.72
CA PHE A 57 -6.65 1.60 -8.79
C PHE A 57 -7.24 2.21 -10.08
N SER A 58 -8.44 2.81 -10.04
CA SER A 58 -9.09 3.38 -11.24
C SER A 58 -8.28 4.48 -11.91
N ASP A 59 -7.45 5.18 -11.14
CA ASP A 59 -6.63 6.30 -11.62
C ASP A 59 -5.35 5.83 -12.33
N LEU A 60 -5.08 4.52 -12.33
CA LEU A 60 -3.92 3.94 -13.00
C LEU A 60 -4.12 3.84 -14.52
N PRO A 61 -3.09 4.16 -15.33
CA PRO A 61 -3.19 4.02 -16.78
C PRO A 61 -3.53 2.59 -17.23
N PRO A 62 -4.49 2.37 -18.14
CA PRO A 62 -4.90 1.04 -18.59
C PRO A 62 -3.76 0.17 -19.12
N ARG A 63 -2.72 0.78 -19.69
CA ARG A 63 -1.52 0.11 -20.21
C ARG A 63 -0.78 -0.72 -19.15
N LEU A 64 -0.96 -0.43 -17.87
CA LEU A 64 -0.39 -1.24 -16.79
C LEU A 64 -0.93 -2.68 -16.77
N TRP A 65 -2.16 -2.89 -17.23
CA TRP A 65 -2.81 -4.20 -17.26
C TRP A 65 -2.37 -5.08 -18.43
N GLU A 66 -1.68 -4.49 -19.42
CA GLU A 66 -1.21 -5.16 -20.63
C GLU A 66 0.29 -5.52 -20.56
N LEU A 67 0.95 -5.19 -19.45
CA LEU A 67 2.37 -5.45 -19.26
C LEU A 67 2.64 -6.96 -19.18
N THR A 68 3.80 -7.36 -19.70
CA THR A 68 4.32 -8.71 -19.44
C THR A 68 4.85 -8.79 -18.02
N ASP A 69 4.85 -9.99 -17.43
CA ASP A 69 5.30 -10.23 -16.06
C ASP A 69 6.73 -9.72 -15.78
N MET A 70 7.58 -9.68 -16.81
CA MET A 70 8.97 -9.23 -16.71
C MET A 70 9.15 -7.73 -16.96
N SER A 71 8.09 -7.02 -17.33
CA SER A 71 8.14 -5.58 -17.60
C SER A 71 7.95 -4.76 -16.33
N SER A 72 8.78 -3.73 -16.16
CA SER A 72 8.60 -2.78 -15.06
C SER A 72 7.42 -1.84 -15.34
N ILE A 73 6.61 -1.56 -14.31
CA ILE A 73 5.49 -0.60 -14.39
C ILE A 73 5.95 0.82 -14.76
N PHE A 74 7.21 1.18 -14.48
CA PHE A 74 7.77 2.49 -14.80
C PHE A 74 8.11 2.67 -16.28
N THR A 75 7.96 1.61 -17.10
CA THR A 75 8.03 1.71 -18.56
C THR A 75 6.78 2.39 -19.14
N VAL A 76 5.67 2.42 -18.39
CA VAL A 76 4.44 3.08 -18.81
C VAL A 76 4.60 4.60 -18.65
N PRO A 77 4.39 5.40 -19.71
CA PRO A 77 4.42 6.85 -19.62
C PRO A 77 3.48 7.35 -18.53
N ASN A 78 3.92 8.37 -17.79
CA ASN A 78 3.20 9.01 -16.67
C ASN A 78 3.09 8.19 -15.38
N VAL A 79 3.58 6.94 -15.35
CA VAL A 79 3.76 6.20 -14.10
C VAL A 79 5.11 6.58 -13.49
N ARG A 80 5.07 7.31 -12.37
CA ARG A 80 6.26 7.83 -11.70
C ARG A 80 6.08 7.76 -10.19
N LEU A 81 7.20 7.65 -9.48
CA LEU A 81 7.19 7.80 -8.02
C LEU A 81 7.00 9.27 -7.65
N GLN A 82 6.06 9.54 -6.75
CA GLN A 82 5.92 10.86 -6.13
C GLN A 82 6.94 11.00 -5.00
N PRO A 83 7.66 12.14 -4.89
CA PRO A 83 8.52 12.41 -3.75
C PRO A 83 7.73 12.36 -2.43
N GLU A 84 8.31 11.76 -1.39
CA GLU A 84 7.68 11.76 -0.06
C GLU A 84 7.66 13.19 0.50
N ALA A 85 6.47 13.71 0.81
CA ALA A 85 6.31 14.98 1.50
C ALA A 85 6.19 14.74 3.02
N GLY A 86 7.20 15.13 3.81
CA GLY A 86 7.16 15.12 5.29
C GLY A 86 7.95 13.98 5.97
N GLU A 87 7.88 13.95 7.31
CA GLU A 87 8.80 13.30 8.28
C GLU A 87 9.17 11.81 8.09
N SER A 88 8.60 11.12 7.11
CA SER A 88 8.92 9.74 6.73
C SER A 88 10.41 9.53 6.44
N MET A 89 11.09 10.55 5.88
CA MET A 89 12.53 10.53 5.62
C MET A 89 13.40 10.39 6.88
N ARG A 90 12.88 10.66 8.10
CA ARG A 90 13.66 10.48 9.33
C ARG A 90 13.81 9.02 9.76
N ALA A 91 12.95 8.12 9.27
CA ALA A 91 12.98 6.70 9.65
C ALA A 91 13.90 5.84 8.77
N PHE A 92 14.20 6.27 7.54
CA PHE A 92 15.09 5.54 6.64
C PHE A 92 16.08 6.48 5.94
N GLY A 93 17.10 6.89 6.69
CA GLY A 93 18.32 7.47 6.12
C GLY A 93 19.08 6.43 5.29
N LYS A 94 18.70 6.26 4.02
CA LYS A 94 19.56 5.66 2.99
C LYS A 94 19.83 6.72 1.92
N ASN A 95 20.92 7.44 2.16
CA ASN A 95 21.75 8.17 1.23
C ASN A 95 21.78 7.56 -0.19
N ASN A 96 21.02 8.16 -1.10
CA ASN A 96 21.08 7.84 -2.53
C ASN A 96 22.09 8.77 -3.20
N SER A 97 23.38 8.38 -3.20
CA SER A 97 24.44 9.07 -3.94
C SER A 97 24.75 8.31 -5.23
N TYR A 98 23.94 8.54 -6.27
CA TYR A 98 24.30 8.16 -7.64
C TYR A 98 24.08 9.38 -8.54
N GLY A 99 25.18 10.07 -8.85
CA GLY A 99 25.16 11.17 -9.81
C GLY A 99 26.22 12.24 -9.57
N LYS A 100 27.51 11.91 -9.71
CA LYS A 100 28.49 12.89 -10.18
C LYS A 100 29.36 12.26 -11.24
N SER A 101 29.04 12.64 -12.47
CA SER A 101 29.82 12.51 -13.70
C SER A 101 31.26 12.96 -13.49
N LEU A 102 32.19 12.18 -14.04
CA LEU A 102 33.60 12.52 -14.15
C LEU A 102 33.75 13.80 -14.99
N SER A 103 34.43 14.82 -14.45
CA SER A 103 35.06 15.87 -15.26
C SER A 103 36.57 15.66 -15.20
N ASN A 104 37.11 15.05 -16.25
CA ASN A 104 38.53 14.98 -16.52
C ASN A 104 38.93 16.32 -17.17
N SER A 105 39.87 17.07 -16.58
CA SER A 105 40.57 18.09 -17.35
C SER A 105 42.05 18.03 -17.00
N LYS A 106 42.83 17.89 -18.07
CA LYS A 106 44.28 17.91 -18.13
C LYS A 106 44.77 19.35 -18.13
#